data_AF-A0A067PWR7-F1
#
_entry.id   AF-A0A067PWR7-F1
#
_cell.length_a   1.000
_cell.length_b   1.000
_cell.length_c   1.000
_cell.angle_alpha   90.00
_cell.angle_beta   90.00
_cell.angle_gamma   90.00
#
_symmetry.space_group_name_H-M   'P 1'
#
loop_
_entity.id
_entity.type
_entity.pdbx_description
1 polymer ?
#
loop_
_entity_poly.entity_id
_entity_poly.type
_entity_poly.pdbx_seq_one_letter_code
_entity_poly.pdbx_strand_id
1 'polypeptide(L)'
;MRADPRNPILLAHHELFGPDPTSEVLLAQSDCLRWISASELSSYGDSYSAVTVNTQCDQKDFIGCLPDRFSMEMKVFSVSNTFSIPDTLLSLGRRDKLHILACRVHVEVYWYHQQTNRLTHAITAGESVAPDWLERSHCNECDGACWGGDE
;
A
#
# COMPACT_ATOMS: atom_id res chain seq x y z
N MET A 1 15.07 15.10 -4.60
CA MET A 1 13.94 15.74 -3.90
C MET A 1 13.78 15.06 -2.55
N ARG A 2 13.88 15.81 -1.44
CA ARG A 2 13.64 15.26 -0.09
C ARG A 2 12.12 15.27 0.13
N ALA A 3 11.50 14.10 0.27
CA ALA A 3 10.09 14.00 0.63
C ALA A 3 9.88 14.61 2.02
N ASP A 4 8.90 15.49 2.15
CA ASP A 4 8.47 16.04 3.44
C ASP A 4 7.84 14.90 4.26
N PRO A 5 8.33 14.60 5.48
CA PRO A 5 7.80 13.53 6.32
C PRO A 5 6.34 13.71 6.74
N ARG A 6 5.77 14.93 6.58
CA ARG A 6 4.36 15.22 6.85
C ARG A 6 3.45 15.03 5.64
N ASN A 7 4.00 14.74 4.47
CA ASN A 7 3.20 14.42 3.30
C ASN A 7 2.86 12.92 3.33
N PRO A 8 1.57 12.53 3.25
CA PRO A 8 1.23 11.13 3.05
C PRO A 8 1.92 10.67 1.77
N ILE A 9 2.63 9.54 1.84
CA ILE A 9 3.21 8.96 0.63
C ILE A 9 2.02 8.41 -0.15
N LEU A 10 1.61 9.15 -1.18
CA LEU A 10 0.81 8.63 -2.27
C LEU A 10 1.69 7.61 -2.99
N LEU A 11 1.63 6.34 -2.60
CA LEU A 11 2.06 5.24 -3.45
C LEU A 11 0.98 5.07 -4.53
N ALA A 12 0.88 6.08 -5.41
CA ALA A 12 -0.01 6.09 -6.55
C ALA A 12 0.76 5.62 -7.78
N HIS A 13 0.07 4.80 -8.58
CA HIS A 13 0.54 4.14 -9.80
C HIS A 13 1.58 3.05 -9.59
N HIS A 14 1.08 1.83 -9.44
CA HIS A 14 1.84 0.71 -9.96
C HIS A 14 0.88 -0.22 -10.69
N GLU A 15 1.23 -0.56 -11.94
CA GLU A 15 0.55 -1.46 -12.89
C GLU A 15 0.44 -2.91 -12.38
N LEU A 16 0.35 -3.11 -11.07
CA LEU A 16 0.27 -4.42 -10.42
C LEU A 16 -1.08 -5.10 -10.65
N PHE A 17 -2.07 -4.37 -11.17
CA PHE A 17 -3.48 -4.79 -11.19
C PHE A 17 -4.09 -4.88 -12.60
N GLY A 18 -3.28 -4.88 -13.65
CA GLY A 18 -3.79 -4.94 -15.01
C GLY A 18 -4.43 -3.61 -15.48
N PRO A 19 -5.06 -3.60 -16.66
CA PRO A 19 -5.39 -2.37 -17.39
C PRO A 19 -6.63 -1.61 -16.88
N ASP A 20 -7.17 -1.92 -15.69
CA ASP A 20 -8.41 -1.30 -15.21
C ASP A 20 -8.15 -0.01 -14.40
N PRO A 21 -8.94 1.07 -14.60
CA PRO A 21 -8.73 2.41 -14.06
C PRO A 21 -9.16 2.56 -12.59
N THR A 22 -9.12 1.49 -11.81
CA THR A 22 -9.37 1.51 -10.37
C THR A 22 -8.12 2.03 -9.66
N SER A 23 -7.92 3.35 -9.73
CA SER A 23 -6.87 4.07 -8.98
C SER A 23 -7.14 3.97 -7.48
N GLU A 24 -6.89 2.80 -6.91
CA GLU A 24 -6.76 2.63 -5.48
C GLU A 24 -5.42 3.21 -5.04
N VAL A 25 -5.48 4.07 -4.03
CA VAL A 25 -4.31 4.75 -3.50
C VAL A 25 -4.13 4.37 -2.04
N LEU A 26 -2.92 3.96 -1.66
CA LEU A 26 -2.60 3.74 -0.26
C LEU A 26 -2.36 5.09 0.43
N LEU A 27 -3.16 5.37 1.45
CA LEU A 27 -3.07 6.54 2.30
C LEU A 27 -2.52 6.14 3.66
N ALA A 28 -1.37 6.70 4.04
CA ALA A 28 -0.76 6.49 5.34
C ALA A 28 0.23 7.62 5.65
N GLN A 29 0.55 7.79 6.93
CA GLN A 29 1.70 8.60 7.33
C GLN A 29 3.00 7.92 6.90
N SER A 30 3.92 8.72 6.35
CA SER A 30 5.15 8.22 5.72
C SER A 30 6.06 7.44 6.67
N ASP A 31 6.10 7.84 7.94
CA ASP A 31 6.93 7.28 9.00
C ASP A 31 6.35 6.00 9.64
N CYS A 32 5.09 5.70 9.32
CA CYS A 32 4.40 4.50 9.75
C CYS A 32 4.66 3.30 8.83
N LEU A 33 5.02 3.54 7.56
CA LEU A 33 5.29 2.50 6.57
C LEU A 33 6.75 2.07 6.56
N ARG A 34 6.99 0.76 6.45
CA ARG A 34 8.34 0.18 6.30
C ARG A 34 8.33 -1.05 5.41
N TRP A 35 9.41 -1.22 4.65
CA TRP A 35 9.74 -2.48 4.02
C TRP A 35 10.44 -3.38 5.03
N ILE A 36 9.84 -4.53 5.34
CA ILE A 36 10.37 -5.50 6.30
C ILE A 36 10.68 -6.79 5.55
N SER A 37 11.81 -7.44 5.83
CA SER A 37 12.09 -8.75 5.25
C SER A 37 10.97 -9.73 5.57
N ALA A 38 10.50 -10.49 4.58
CA ALA A 38 9.46 -11.49 4.76
C ALA A 38 9.83 -12.52 5.85
N SER A 39 11.13 -12.83 5.99
CA SER A 39 11.63 -13.75 7.02
C SER A 39 11.58 -13.16 8.44
N GLU A 40 11.57 -11.84 8.56
CA GLU A 40 11.60 -11.12 9.84
C GLU A 40 10.22 -10.61 10.25
N LEU A 41 9.25 -10.58 9.34
CA LEU A 41 7.94 -9.98 9.58
C LEU A 41 7.25 -10.51 10.85
N SER A 42 7.34 -11.82 11.11
CA SER A 42 6.80 -12.43 12.34
C SER A 42 7.51 -11.95 13.61
N SER A 43 8.78 -11.55 13.52
CA SER A 43 9.56 -11.03 14.65
C SER A 43 9.13 -9.61 15.04
N TYR A 44 8.44 -8.89 14.15
CA TYR A 44 7.88 -7.56 14.41
C TYR A 44 6.41 -7.60 14.89
N GLY A 45 5.88 -8.78 15.23
CA GLY A 45 4.44 -9.09 15.33
C GLY A 45 3.55 -8.08 16.07
N ASP A 46 4.05 -7.41 17.11
CA ASP A 46 3.27 -6.42 17.87
C ASP A 46 3.50 -4.97 17.42
N SER A 47 4.56 -4.73 16.64
CA SER A 47 4.98 -3.39 16.22
C SER A 47 4.57 -3.06 14.80
N TYR A 48 4.50 -4.06 13.91
CA TYR A 48 4.15 -3.88 12.50
C TYR A 48 3.19 -4.96 11.99
N SER A 49 2.28 -4.56 11.12
CA SER A 49 1.33 -5.44 10.40
C SER A 49 1.46 -5.25 8.90
N ALA A 50 1.38 -6.33 8.13
CA ALA A 50 1.48 -6.29 6.68
C ALA A 50 0.29 -5.54 6.04
N VAL A 51 0.58 -4.76 5.00
CA VAL A 51 -0.43 -4.09 4.18
C VAL A 51 -1.04 -5.09 3.19
N THR A 52 -2.37 -5.24 3.23
CA THR A 52 -3.15 -6.16 2.40
C THR A 52 -3.69 -5.46 1.17
N VAL A 53 -3.68 -6.08 -0.03
CA VAL A 53 -4.07 -5.40 -1.29
C VAL A 53 -5.28 -5.99 -1.98
N ASN A 54 -5.63 -7.24 -1.67
CA ASN A 54 -6.81 -7.86 -2.24
C ASN A 54 -7.47 -8.73 -1.16
N THR A 55 -8.75 -8.46 -0.92
CA THR A 55 -9.59 -9.23 0.01
C THR A 55 -10.88 -9.68 -0.64
N GLN A 56 -10.97 -9.59 -1.98
CA GLN A 56 -12.14 -10.10 -2.72
C GLN A 56 -12.23 -11.62 -2.66
N CYS A 57 -11.10 -12.29 -2.40
CA CYS A 57 -11.05 -13.70 -2.07
C CYS A 57 -10.68 -13.85 -0.58
N ASP A 58 -11.10 -14.96 0.06
CA ASP A 58 -10.69 -15.33 1.43
C ASP A 58 -9.17 -15.36 1.65
N GLN A 59 -8.40 -15.24 0.57
CA GLN A 59 -6.97 -15.15 0.55
C GLN A 59 -6.52 -13.69 0.61
N LYS A 60 -5.86 -13.32 1.70
CA LYS A 60 -5.20 -12.02 1.86
C LYS A 60 -3.86 -12.03 1.14
N ASP A 61 -3.75 -11.14 0.16
CA ASP A 61 -2.49 -10.83 -0.50
C ASP A 61 -1.85 -9.58 0.11
N PHE A 62 -0.52 -9.50 0.07
CA PHE A 62 0.29 -8.42 0.60
C PHE A 62 1.06 -7.69 -0.51
N ILE A 63 1.51 -6.45 -0.23
CA ILE A 63 2.48 -5.78 -1.11
C ILE A 63 3.88 -6.29 -0.79
N GLY A 64 4.51 -6.95 -1.76
CA GLY A 64 5.93 -7.31 -1.69
C GLY A 64 6.79 -6.49 -2.63
N CYS A 65 8.09 -6.51 -2.38
CA CYS A 65 9.09 -6.08 -3.35
C CYS A 65 10.34 -6.95 -3.34
N LEU A 66 11.01 -6.99 -4.51
CA LEU A 66 12.29 -7.64 -4.71
C LEU A 66 13.24 -6.69 -5.44
N PRO A 67 14.54 -6.67 -5.10
CA PRO A 67 15.53 -5.98 -5.90
C PRO A 67 15.72 -6.73 -7.24
N ASP A 68 15.60 -6.01 -8.34
CA ASP A 68 15.92 -6.48 -9.68
C ASP A 68 17.44 -6.50 -9.85
N ARG A 69 17.99 -7.70 -10.02
CA ARG A 69 19.44 -7.89 -10.20
C ARG A 69 19.98 -7.27 -11.50
N PHE A 70 19.12 -6.94 -12.45
CA PHE A 70 19.51 -6.40 -13.75
C PHE A 70 19.38 -4.88 -13.83
N SER A 71 18.38 -4.28 -13.18
CA SER A 71 18.10 -2.83 -13.29
C SER A 71 18.49 -2.00 -12.07
N MET A 72 18.91 -2.61 -10.96
CA MET A 72 19.09 -1.93 -9.65
C MET A 72 17.79 -1.28 -9.12
N GLU A 73 16.65 -1.56 -9.73
CA GLU A 73 15.34 -1.07 -9.29
C GLU A 73 14.67 -2.08 -8.35
N MET A 74 13.68 -1.62 -7.60
CA MET A 74 12.81 -2.50 -6.81
C MET A 74 11.57 -2.83 -7.64
N LYS A 75 11.31 -4.12 -7.85
CA LYS A 75 10.03 -4.58 -8.42
C LYS A 75 9.05 -4.81 -7.28
N VAL A 76 7.98 -4.01 -7.26
CA VAL A 76 6.83 -4.20 -6.36
C VAL A 76 5.87 -5.19 -7.01
N PHE A 77 5.17 -6.02 -6.23
CA PHE A 77 4.17 -6.98 -6.71
C PHE A 77 3.28 -7.53 -5.59
N SER A 78 2.15 -8.15 -5.94
CA SER A 78 1.28 -8.86 -4.99
C SER A 78 1.92 -10.17 -4.54
N VAL A 79 1.89 -10.43 -3.24
CA VAL A 79 2.47 -11.62 -2.60
C VAL A 79 1.43 -12.33 -1.77
N SER A 80 1.23 -13.62 -2.02
CA SER A 80 0.31 -14.43 -1.22
C SER A 80 0.75 -14.52 0.25
N ASN A 81 -0.17 -14.90 1.13
CA ASN A 81 0.10 -15.15 2.54
C ASN A 81 1.19 -16.23 2.82
N THR A 82 1.56 -17.03 1.81
CA THR A 82 2.65 -18.01 1.90
C THR A 82 4.02 -17.45 1.51
N PHE A 83 4.09 -16.15 1.17
CA PHE A 83 5.30 -15.50 0.66
C PHE A 83 5.90 -16.23 -0.54
N SER A 84 5.02 -16.74 -1.41
CA SER A 84 5.40 -17.32 -2.70
C SER A 84 5.73 -16.20 -3.68
N ILE A 85 6.88 -16.30 -4.34
CA ILE A 85 7.25 -15.38 -5.43
C ILE A 85 6.79 -16.02 -6.74
N PRO A 86 6.08 -15.29 -7.62
CA PRO A 86 5.73 -15.76 -8.96
C PRO A 86 6.96 -16.24 -9.73
N ASP A 87 6.84 -17.35 -10.46
CA ASP A 87 7.97 -17.95 -11.21
C ASP A 87 8.62 -16.96 -12.18
N THR A 88 7.82 -16.06 -12.76
CA THR A 88 8.29 -14.98 -13.63
C THR A 88 9.33 -14.06 -12.96
N LEU A 89 9.20 -13.86 -11.64
CA LEU A 89 10.04 -12.99 -10.83
C LEU A 89 11.20 -13.72 -10.14
N LEU A 90 11.19 -15.05 -10.09
CA LEU A 90 12.33 -15.84 -9.58
C LEU A 90 13.60 -15.60 -10.39
N SER A 91 13.45 -15.22 -11.66
CA SER A 91 14.56 -14.82 -12.52
C SER A 91 15.13 -13.44 -12.19
N LEU A 92 14.46 -12.61 -11.39
CA LEU A 92 14.88 -11.24 -11.08
C LEU A 92 15.57 -11.12 -9.72
N GLY A 93 15.16 -11.96 -8.75
CA GLY A 93 15.62 -11.86 -7.37
C GLY A 93 15.81 -13.21 -6.70
N ARG A 94 16.45 -13.19 -5.52
CA ARG A 94 16.52 -14.35 -4.64
C ARG A 94 15.41 -14.26 -3.58
N ARG A 95 14.88 -15.41 -3.17
CA ARG A 95 13.74 -15.49 -2.24
C ARG A 95 14.05 -14.92 -0.85
N ASP A 96 15.31 -14.96 -0.42
CA ASP A 96 15.81 -14.36 0.82
C ASP A 96 15.80 -12.82 0.82
N LYS A 97 15.54 -12.18 -0.33
CA LYS A 97 15.46 -10.72 -0.46
C LYS A 97 14.04 -10.18 -0.59
N LEU A 98 13.02 -11.03 -0.38
CA LEU A 98 11.64 -10.58 -0.39
C LEU A 98 11.37 -9.67 0.80
N HIS A 99 10.88 -8.47 0.53
CA HIS A 99 10.41 -7.55 1.56
C HIS A 99 8.91 -7.33 1.40
N ILE A 100 8.21 -7.18 2.51
CA ILE A 100 6.76 -6.91 2.58
C ILE A 100 6.57 -5.49 3.10
N LEU A 101 5.65 -4.74 2.49
CA LEU A 101 5.25 -3.45 3.02
C LEU A 101 4.42 -3.69 4.28
N ALA A 102 4.88 -3.14 5.39
CA ALA A 102 4.21 -3.21 6.67
C ALA A 102 3.98 -1.81 7.22
N CYS A 103 2.93 -1.67 8.01
CA CYS A 103 2.57 -0.44 8.71
C CYS A 103 2.66 -0.68 10.23
N ARG A 104 2.98 0.36 11.00
CA ARG A 104 2.94 0.27 12.47
C ARG A 104 1.57 -0.18 12.95
N VAL A 105 1.50 -0.97 14.02
CA VAL A 105 0.21 -1.34 14.62
C VAL A 105 -0.45 -0.10 15.24
N HIS A 106 -1.78 -0.04 15.23
CA HIS A 106 -2.61 1.06 15.75
C HIS A 106 -2.48 2.41 15.02
N VAL A 107 -2.00 2.41 13.78
CA VAL A 107 -1.98 3.61 12.94
C VAL A 107 -2.96 3.51 11.79
N GLU A 108 -3.39 4.67 11.32
CA GLU A 108 -4.36 4.83 10.26
C GLU A 108 -3.71 4.61 8.88
N VAL A 109 -4.11 3.52 8.22
CA VAL A 109 -3.64 3.14 6.88
C VAL A 109 -4.83 2.63 6.07
N TYR A 110 -5.07 3.22 4.90
CA TYR A 110 -6.27 2.96 4.12
C TYR A 110 -5.97 2.84 2.63
N TRP A 111 -6.69 1.95 1.96
CA TRP A 111 -6.90 2.04 0.52
C TRP A 111 -8.05 2.98 0.24
N TYR A 112 -7.80 3.95 -0.63
CA TYR A 112 -8.79 4.88 -1.10
C TYR A 112 -9.17 4.56 -2.55
N HIS A 113 -10.41 4.17 -2.76
CA HIS A 113 -10.95 3.92 -4.09
C HIS A 113 -11.60 5.18 -4.64
N GLN A 114 -10.88 5.89 -5.52
CA GLN A 114 -11.28 7.22 -6.00
C GLN A 114 -12.66 7.26 -6.66
N GLN A 115 -13.04 6.23 -7.42
CA GLN A 115 -14.32 6.25 -8.16
C GLN A 115 -15.55 6.09 -7.25
N THR A 116 -15.39 5.43 -6.10
CA THR A 116 -16.50 5.12 -5.18
C THR A 116 -16.42 5.94 -3.90
N ASN A 117 -15.36 6.75 -3.74
CA ASN A 117 -15.03 7.47 -2.51
C ASN A 117 -15.03 6.56 -1.27
N ARG A 118 -14.62 5.30 -1.43
CA ARG A 118 -14.59 4.32 -0.33
C ARG A 118 -13.21 4.19 0.26
N LEU A 119 -13.16 4.03 1.57
CA LEU A 119 -11.95 3.75 2.32
C LEU A 119 -12.02 2.35 2.91
N THR A 120 -10.97 1.57 2.67
CA THR A 120 -10.81 0.23 3.21
C THR A 120 -9.55 0.21 4.05
N HIS A 121 -9.66 -0.19 5.32
CA HIS A 121 -8.49 -0.24 6.20
C HIS A 121 -7.49 -1.29 5.69
N ALA A 122 -6.26 -0.86 5.44
CA ALA A 122 -5.30 -1.62 4.64
C ALA A 122 -4.64 -2.80 5.37
N ILE A 123 -5.03 -3.08 6.62
CA ILE A 123 -4.60 -4.27 7.39
C ILE A 123 -5.78 -5.22 7.65
N THR A 124 -6.92 -4.66 8.05
CA THR A 124 -8.10 -5.47 8.44
C THR A 124 -9.00 -5.76 7.25
N ALA A 125 -8.88 -4.97 6.18
CA ALA A 125 -9.78 -4.95 5.03
C ALA A 125 -11.24 -4.66 5.36
N GLY A 126 -11.49 -4.05 6.52
CA GLY A 126 -12.79 -3.52 6.86
C GLY A 126 -13.02 -2.19 6.15
N GLU A 127 -14.23 -1.99 5.63
CA GLU A 127 -14.67 -0.66 5.22
C GLU A 127 -14.61 0.30 6.41
N SER A 128 -14.14 1.51 6.16
CA SER A 128 -13.92 2.52 7.19
C SER A 128 -14.49 3.86 6.76
N VAL A 129 -14.89 4.65 7.75
CA VAL A 129 -15.26 6.05 7.54
C VAL A 129 -13.98 6.86 7.32
N ALA A 130 -14.08 7.96 6.58
CA ALA A 130 -12.95 8.87 6.40
C ALA A 130 -12.41 9.36 7.75
N PRO A 131 -11.09 9.27 7.99
CA PRO A 131 -10.50 9.76 9.23
C PRO A 131 -10.40 11.29 9.21
N ASP A 132 -10.50 11.91 10.38
CA ASP A 132 -10.49 13.37 10.58
C ASP A 132 -9.37 14.11 9.83
N TRP A 133 -8.17 13.53 9.74
CA TRP A 133 -7.05 14.18 9.07
C TRP A 133 -7.24 14.25 7.56
N LEU A 134 -7.95 13.29 6.97
CA LEU A 134 -8.26 13.27 5.55
C LEU A 134 -9.31 14.34 5.22
N GLU A 135 -10.29 14.51 6.10
CA GLU A 135 -11.27 15.61 6.02
C GLU A 135 -10.58 16.98 6.20
N ARG A 136 -9.62 17.10 7.11
CA ARG A 136 -8.89 18.37 7.33
C ARG A 136 -7.94 18.74 6.20
N SER A 137 -7.58 17.79 5.34
CA SER A 137 -6.83 18.06 4.10
C SER A 137 -7.70 18.56 2.94
N HIS A 138 -9.01 18.79 3.15
CA HIS A 138 -9.81 19.56 2.20
C HIS A 138 -9.18 20.95 2.01
N CYS A 139 -8.94 21.30 0.74
CA CYS A 139 -8.25 22.52 0.34
C CYS A 139 -9.07 23.76 0.74
N ASN A 140 -8.52 24.63 1.60
CA ASN A 140 -9.13 25.91 1.98
C ASN A 140 -9.21 26.94 0.83
N GLU A 141 -8.57 26.69 -0.32
CA GLU A 141 -8.70 27.55 -1.52
C GLU A 141 -9.85 27.11 -2.44
N CYS A 142 -10.47 25.96 -2.15
CA CYS A 142 -11.68 25.54 -2.82
C CYS A 142 -12.84 25.72 -1.83
N ASP A 143 -13.77 26.66 -2.08
CA ASP A 143 -15.04 26.79 -1.32
C ASP A 143 -16.01 25.60 -1.60
N GLY A 144 -15.44 24.43 -1.92
CA GLY A 144 -16.10 23.20 -2.33
C GLY A 144 -15.08 22.06 -2.32
N ALA A 145 -15.58 20.84 -2.11
CA ALA A 145 -14.76 19.63 -2.08
C ALA A 145 -13.97 19.49 -3.39
N CYS A 146 -12.66 19.77 -3.34
CA CYS A 146 -11.73 19.50 -4.44
C CYS A 146 -11.46 17.99 -4.55
N TRP A 147 -12.51 17.23 -4.90
CA TRP A 147 -12.43 15.88 -5.43
C TRP A 147 -13.08 15.95 -6.80
N GLY A 148 -12.28 15.83 -7.86
CA GLY A 148 -12.68 16.08 -9.23
C GLY A 148 -13.99 15.39 -9.60
N GLY A 149 -15.00 16.21 -9.88
CA GLY A 149 -16.18 15.86 -10.63
C GLY A 149 -16.32 16.89 -11.73
N ASP A 150 -15.69 16.63 -12.88
CA ASP A 150 -16.14 17.18 -14.15
C ASP A 150 -16.87 16.05 -14.89
N GLU A 151 -18.18 16.25 -14.95
CA GLU A 151 -19.21 15.79 -15.92
C GLU A 151 -19.35 14.29 -16.25
#